data_AF-A0A699WWB8-F1
#
_entry.id   AF-A0A699WWB8-F1
#
_cell.length_a   1.000
_cell.length_b   1.000
_cell.length_c   1.000
_cell.angle_alpha   90.00
_cell.angle_beta   90.00
_cell.angle_gamma   90.00
#
_symmetry.space_group_name_H-M   'P 1'
#
loop_
_entity.id
_entity.type
_entity.pdbx_description
1 polymer ?
#
loop_
_entity_poly.entity_id
_entity_poly.type
_entity_poly.pdbx_seq_one_letter_code
_entity_poly.pdbx_strand_id
1 'polypeptide(L)'
;AVPTATDIAFAVGVLALLGKSIPAGVRILLLALAIIDDIVAILIIAMFYTASLDYLGLVIAAGGLLLVLLFQRMGIGKAYAYLLPGAII
;
A
#
# COMPACT_ATOMS: atom_id res chain seq x y z
N ALA A 1 18.25 -13.58 -0.31
CA ALA A 1 17.02 -13.40 -1.11
C ALA A 1 15.86 -13.33 -0.13
N VAL A 2 15.03 -12.29 -0.18
CA VAL A 2 13.79 -12.20 0.62
C VAL A 2 12.66 -12.64 -0.31
N PRO A 3 12.22 -13.91 -0.27
CA PRO A 3 11.33 -14.48 -1.27
C PRO A 3 9.86 -14.35 -0.84
N THR A 4 9.46 -13.19 -0.32
CA THR A 4 8.13 -13.01 0.27
C THR A 4 7.22 -12.05 -0.50
N ALA A 5 7.70 -11.42 -1.58
CA ALA A 5 6.86 -10.58 -2.43
C ALA A 5 6.21 -11.42 -3.54
N THR A 6 4.88 -11.41 -3.59
CA THR A 6 4.10 -12.05 -4.64
C THR A 6 3.57 -10.97 -5.57
N ASP A 7 3.95 -10.97 -6.85
CA ASP A 7 3.52 -9.96 -7.81
C ASP A 7 2.00 -10.02 -8.06
N ILE A 8 1.27 -9.04 -7.50
CA ILE A 8 -0.19 -8.93 -7.64
C ILE A 8 -0.63 -8.69 -9.09
N ALA A 9 0.15 -7.96 -9.89
CA ALA A 9 -0.19 -7.70 -11.29
C ALA A 9 -0.11 -8.98 -12.12
N PHE A 10 0.92 -9.79 -11.85
CA PHE A 10 1.02 -11.13 -12.43
C PHE A 10 -0.11 -12.06 -11.94
N ALA A 11 -0.40 -12.09 -10.65
CA ALA A 11 -1.47 -12.91 -10.08
C ALA A 11 -2.85 -12.54 -10.67
N VAL A 12 -3.17 -11.25 -10.75
CA VAL A 12 -4.41 -10.76 -11.40
C VAL A 12 -4.41 -11.10 -12.89
N GLY A 13 -3.28 -10.97 -13.58
CA GLY A 13 -3.14 -11.35 -14.99
C GLY A 13 -3.43 -12.84 -15.22
N VAL A 14 -2.85 -13.71 -14.40
CA VAL A 14 -3.10 -15.16 -14.46
C VAL A 14 -4.56 -15.49 -14.10
N LEU A 15 -5.14 -14.84 -13.11
CA LEU A 15 -6.56 -14.98 -12.76
C LEU A 15 -7.49 -14.53 -13.89
N ALA A 16 -7.10 -13.51 -14.66
CA ALA A 16 -7.84 -13.05 -15.83
C ALA A 16 -7.78 -14.07 -16.98
N LEU A 17 -6.61 -14.69 -17.22
CA LEU A 17 -6.43 -15.72 -18.25
C LEU A 17 -7.16 -17.04 -17.92
N LEU A 18 -7.10 -17.48 -16.66
CA LEU A 18 -7.76 -18.70 -16.20
C LEU A 18 -9.29 -18.53 -16.06
N GLY A 19 -9.78 -17.29 -16.12
CA GLY A 19 -11.20 -16.97 -16.30
C GLY A 19 -12.12 -17.62 -15.26
N LYS A 20 -13.18 -18.29 -15.75
CA LYS A 20 -14.26 -18.89 -14.94
C LYS A 20 -13.86 -20.20 -14.26
N SER A 21 -12.67 -20.72 -14.57
CA SER A 21 -12.19 -22.05 -14.15
C SER A 21 -11.82 -22.09 -12.67
N ILE A 22 -11.66 -20.92 -12.03
CA ILE A 22 -11.30 -20.79 -10.62
C ILE A 22 -12.52 -20.34 -9.83
N PRO A 23 -12.90 -21.05 -8.74
CA PRO A 23 -13.98 -20.65 -7.86
C PRO A 23 -13.75 -19.25 -7.27
N ALA A 24 -14.82 -18.47 -7.11
CA ALA A 24 -14.73 -17.09 -6.60
C ALA A 24 -14.03 -16.99 -5.23
N GLY A 25 -14.21 -18.00 -4.36
CA GLY A 25 -13.54 -18.05 -3.05
C GLY A 25 -12.01 -18.14 -3.16
N VAL A 26 -11.49 -18.93 -4.11
CA VAL A 26 -10.04 -19.07 -4.34
C VAL A 26 -9.47 -17.76 -4.90
N ARG A 27 -10.21 -17.07 -5.77
CA ARG A 27 -9.81 -15.76 -6.30
C ARG A 27 -9.66 -14.70 -5.19
N ILE A 28 -10.64 -14.62 -4.29
CA ILE A 28 -10.60 -13.68 -3.16
C ILE A 28 -9.45 -14.04 -2.22
N LEU A 29 -9.26 -15.33 -1.93
CA LEU A 29 -8.16 -15.79 -1.08
C LEU A 29 -6.79 -15.41 -1.65
N LEU A 30 -6.56 -15.66 -2.94
CA LEU A 30 -5.28 -15.35 -3.60
C LEU A 30 -5.00 -13.85 -3.63
N LEU A 31 -6.02 -13.02 -3.93
CA LEU A 31 -5.88 -11.56 -3.91
C LEU A 31 -5.59 -11.04 -2.50
N ALA A 32 -6.31 -11.55 -1.50
CA ALA A 32 -6.09 -11.16 -0.11
C ALA A 32 -4.69 -11.55 0.37
N LEU A 33 -4.23 -12.77 0.07
CA LEU A 33 -2.89 -13.23 0.43
C LEU A 33 -1.80 -12.37 -0.24
N ALA A 34 -1.94 -12.07 -1.53
CA ALA A 34 -1.00 -11.19 -2.23
C ALA A 34 -0.90 -9.79 -1.59
N ILE A 35 -2.03 -9.19 -1.22
CA ILE A 35 -2.05 -7.87 -0.57
C ILE A 35 -1.41 -7.93 0.82
N ILE A 36 -1.72 -8.98 1.62
CA ILE A 36 -1.18 -9.13 2.97
C ILE A 36 0.34 -9.32 2.91
N ASP A 37 0.82 -10.19 2.03
CA ASP A 37 2.25 -10.46 1.88
C ASP A 37 3.03 -9.19 1.50
N ASP A 38 2.51 -8.36 0.58
CA ASP A 38 3.13 -7.08 0.20
C ASP A 38 3.17 -6.08 1.38
N ILE A 39 2.07 -5.96 2.14
CA ILE A 39 2.00 -5.07 3.32
C ILE A 39 2.96 -5.54 4.41
N VAL A 40 2.99 -6.83 4.71
CA VAL A 40 3.89 -7.38 5.74
C VAL A 40 5.35 -7.21 5.32
N ALA A 41 5.68 -7.48 4.05
CA ALA A 41 7.03 -7.31 3.54
C ALA A 41 7.51 -5.87 3.63
N ILE A 42 6.72 -4.88 3.19
CA ILE A 42 7.12 -3.47 3.26
C ILE A 42 7.27 -2.98 4.71
N LEU A 43 6.43 -3.46 5.64
CA LEU A 43 6.54 -3.15 7.06
C LEU A 43 7.83 -3.73 7.68
N ILE A 44 8.17 -4.98 7.36
CA ILE A 44 9.43 -5.59 7.81
C ILE A 44 10.62 -4.78 7.29
N ILE A 45 10.62 -4.42 6.00
CA ILE A 45 11.70 -3.61 5.42
C ILE A 45 11.78 -2.25 6.12
N ALA A 46 10.66 -1.55 6.31
CA ALA A 46 10.65 -0.24 6.96
C ALA A 46 11.19 -0.29 8.40
N MET A 47 10.82 -1.32 9.18
CA MET A 47 11.21 -1.41 10.60
C MET A 47 12.63 -1.94 10.81
N PHE A 48 13.07 -2.91 10.01
CA PHE A 48 14.34 -3.62 10.23
C PHE A 48 15.51 -3.10 9.37
N TYR A 49 15.23 -2.41 8.27
CA TYR A 49 16.27 -1.88 7.36
C TYR A 49 16.49 -0.36 7.48
N THR A 50 15.83 0.31 8.44
CA THR A 50 16.10 1.72 8.74
C THR A 50 17.42 1.85 9.51
N ALA A 51 18.47 2.34 8.84
CA ALA A 51 19.78 2.53 9.45
C ALA A 51 19.89 3.85 10.24
N SER A 52 19.24 4.91 9.77
CA SER A 52 19.18 6.22 10.42
C SER A 52 17.85 6.89 10.13
N LEU A 53 17.34 7.63 11.10
CA LEU A 53 16.13 8.43 10.97
C LEU A 53 16.52 9.89 10.71
N ASP A 54 16.02 10.45 9.61
CA ASP A 54 16.04 11.90 9.42
C ASP A 54 14.85 12.53 10.15
N TYR A 55 15.13 13.21 11.26
CA TYR A 55 14.10 13.85 12.09
C TYR A 55 13.34 14.94 11.33
N LEU A 56 14.00 15.63 10.40
CA LEU A 56 13.35 16.67 9.59
C LEU A 56 12.36 16.02 8.62
N GLY A 57 12.79 14.95 7.92
CA GLY A 57 11.91 14.12 7.10
C GLY A 57 10.70 13.56 7.86
N LEU A 58 10.89 13.09 9.10
CA LEU A 58 9.78 12.62 9.94
C LEU A 58 8.75 13.72 10.24
N VAL A 59 9.19 14.95 10.51
CA VAL A 59 8.28 16.07 10.76
C VAL A 59 7.51 16.44 9.49
N ILE A 60 8.16 16.43 8.32
CA ILE A 60 7.50 16.67 7.02
C ILE A 60 6.43 15.59 6.76
N ALA A 61 6.80 14.31 6.93
CA ALA A 61 5.87 13.19 6.73
C ALA A 61 4.68 13.25 7.69
N ALA A 62 4.92 13.57 8.97
CA ALA A 62 3.85 13.77 9.96
C ALA A 62 2.93 14.96 9.59
N GLY A 63 3.51 16.07 9.10
CA GLY A 63 2.75 17.23 8.63
C GLY A 63 1.85 16.89 7.43
N GLY A 64 2.37 16.16 6.45
CA GLY A 64 1.57 15.67 5.32
C GLY A 64 0.43 14.75 5.76
N LEU A 65 0.69 13.82 6.67
CA LEU A 65 -0.34 12.93 7.22
C LEU A 65 -1.44 13.71 7.95
N LEU A 66 -1.07 14.72 8.74
CA LEU A 66 -2.02 15.60 9.41
C LEU A 66 -2.89 16.39 8.41
N LEU A 67 -2.32 16.84 7.30
CA LEU A 67 -3.09 17.49 6.23
C LEU A 67 -4.11 16.53 5.60
N VAL A 68 -3.74 15.28 5.33
CA VAL A 68 -4.68 14.25 4.85
C VAL A 68 -5.83 14.06 5.84
N LEU A 69 -5.51 13.90 7.13
CA LEU A 69 -6.51 13.72 8.19
C LEU A 69 -7.42 14.95 8.34
N LEU A 70 -6.88 16.16 8.18
CA LEU A 70 -7.66 17.39 8.22
C LEU A 70 -8.64 17.45 7.03
N PHE A 71 -8.18 17.15 5.82
CA PHE A 71 -9.04 17.10 4.63
C PHE A 71 -10.15 16.06 4.76
N GLN A 72 -9.81 14.89 5.33
CA GLN A 72 -10.79 13.86 5.63
C GLN A 72 -11.84 14.36 6.63
N ARG A 73 -11.42 15.03 7.72
CA ARG A 73 -12.36 15.59 8.71
C ARG A 73 -13.21 16.74 8.19
N MET A 74 -12.68 17.53 7.26
CA MET A 74 -13.42 18.58 6.57
C MET A 74 -14.40 18.04 5.52
N GLY A 75 -14.45 16.72 5.30
CA GLY A 75 -15.34 16.09 4.34
C GLY A 75 -14.94 16.34 2.87
N ILE A 76 -13.67 16.62 2.60
CA ILE A 76 -13.19 16.82 1.23
C ILE A 76 -13.16 15.46 0.53
N GLY A 77 -14.13 15.22 -0.35
CA GLY A 77 -14.22 13.99 -1.16
C GLY A 77 -13.49 14.03 -2.50
N LYS A 78 -12.84 15.15 -2.84
CA LYS A 78 -12.14 15.29 -4.13
C LYS A 78 -10.77 14.61 -4.07
N ALA A 79 -10.55 13.57 -4.88
CA ALA A 79 -9.28 12.84 -4.94
C ALA A 79 -8.06 13.76 -5.17
N TYR A 80 -8.19 14.77 -6.04
CA TYR A 80 -7.12 15.72 -6.34
C TYR A 80 -6.62 16.51 -5.13
N ALA A 81 -7.46 16.72 -4.10
CA ALA A 81 -7.04 17.43 -2.89
C ALA A 81 -5.98 16.64 -2.11
N TYR A 82 -5.96 15.31 -2.23
CA TYR A 82 -5.01 14.45 -1.52
C TYR A 82 -3.66 14.28 -2.26
N LEU A 83 -3.55 14.74 -3.51
CA LEU A 83 -2.28 14.70 -4.25
C LEU A 83 -1.22 15.61 -3.63
N LEU A 84 -1.62 16.81 -3.18
CA LEU A 84 -0.70 17.77 -2.55
C LEU A 84 -0.06 17.22 -1.27
N PRO A 85 -0.83 16.79 -0.24
CA PRO A 85 -0.22 16.22 0.95
C PRO A 85 0.48 14.88 0.66
N GLY A 86 -0.02 14.09 -0.29
CA GLY A 86 0.63 12.84 -0.71
C GLY A 86 1.95 13.04 -1.45
N ALA A 87 2.18 14.18 -2.10
CA ALA A 87 3.46 14.51 -2.75
C ALA A 87 4.51 15.09 -1.79
N ILE A 88 4.08 15.54 -0.61
CA ILE A 88 4.95 16.08 0.43
C ILE A 88 5.52 14.96 1.32
N ILE A 89 4.75 13.90 1.54
CA ILE A 89 5.17 12.67 2.25
C ILE A 89 6.01 11.81 1.32
#